data_AF-A0A0V0GCM5-F1
#
_entry.id   AF-A0A0V0GCM5-F1
#
_cell.length_a   1.000
_cell.length_b   1.000
_cell.length_c   1.000
_cell.angle_alpha   90.00
_cell.angle_beta   90.00
_cell.angle_gamma   90.00
#
_symmetry.space_group_name_H-M   'P 1'
#
loop_
_entity.id
_entity.type
_entity.pdbx_description
1 polymer ?
#
loop_
_entity_poly.entity_id
_entity_poly.type
_entity_poly.pdbx_seq_one_letter_code
_entity_poly.pdbx_strand_id
1 'polypeptide(L)'
;MIPDVDVFISNYTIVDSEVYQLWVDGCTAEVAVDIVHKHAFKSEHTLDLVKSDVSDHYRTYSLLEKLLHNPPKLAEQLHFQIEPLTRQLLIEKYYEFDDSVIRELLGKKLSSRYRKDLDEVSEKTGVSLKSCRRQFDNVKRIYKMVEDMQGSVIQNIRNLFLLPEDLAKRYGTVVLLACLRLETGKKKLQYLTFRDLYECSVAIMSSWTYPVGTSDHDDIDLDREFLLDLRDIRTLLEKEKEHKHLVCNKLRPELLDKAYQELELNFKNYSRSIITIGCNLHRTRELRMLFVELVEKCIDPWRQVSWSVSDLTAFLDAY
;
A
#
# COMPACT_ATOMS: atom_id res chain seq x y z
N MET A 1 -22.88 -18.79 -43.08
CA MET A 1 -21.92 -19.63 -42.33
C MET A 1 -20.55 -19.22 -42.84
N ILE A 2 -19.86 -18.34 -42.10
CA ILE A 2 -18.48 -17.96 -42.44
C ILE A 2 -17.63 -19.10 -41.85
N PRO A 3 -16.76 -19.76 -42.63
CA PRO A 3 -15.93 -20.82 -42.09
C PRO A 3 -15.03 -20.25 -40.99
N ASP A 4 -14.98 -20.92 -39.85
CA ASP A 4 -13.95 -20.70 -38.83
C ASP A 4 -12.60 -20.98 -39.51
N VAL A 5 -11.87 -19.91 -39.81
CA VAL A 5 -10.50 -20.02 -40.29
C VAL A 5 -9.66 -20.29 -39.05
N ASP A 6 -9.22 -21.53 -38.92
CA ASP A 6 -8.25 -21.93 -37.90
C ASP A 6 -6.88 -21.37 -38.30
N VAL A 7 -6.63 -20.10 -37.97
CA VAL A 7 -5.36 -19.42 -38.23
C VAL A 7 -4.36 -19.86 -37.17
N PHE A 8 -3.53 -20.84 -37.49
CA PHE A 8 -2.34 -21.16 -36.70
C PHE A 8 -1.29 -20.06 -36.89
N ILE A 9 -1.18 -19.14 -35.93
CA ILE A 9 -0.14 -18.10 -35.90
C ILE A 9 1.05 -18.65 -35.10
N SER A 10 2.16 -18.92 -35.77
CA SER A 10 3.38 -19.48 -35.16
C SER A 10 4.29 -18.44 -34.47
N ASN A 11 3.80 -17.23 -34.22
CA ASN A 11 4.55 -16.14 -33.61
C ASN A 11 3.97 -15.83 -32.23
N TYR A 12 4.44 -16.56 -31.21
CA TYR A 12 4.24 -16.19 -29.83
C TYR A 12 5.27 -15.12 -29.44
N THR A 13 4.81 -14.07 -28.75
CA THR A 13 5.72 -13.10 -28.14
C THR A 13 6.37 -13.76 -26.94
N ILE A 14 7.66 -14.07 -27.07
CA ILE A 14 8.48 -14.60 -25.98
C ILE A 14 8.79 -13.46 -25.02
N VAL A 15 8.63 -13.72 -23.73
CA VAL A 15 8.94 -12.78 -22.65
C VAL A 15 9.95 -13.45 -21.73
N ASP A 16 11.16 -12.93 -21.71
CA ASP A 16 12.14 -13.27 -20.68
C ASP A 16 11.80 -12.52 -19.38
N SER A 17 11.47 -13.29 -18.33
CA SER A 17 11.04 -12.72 -17.04
C SER A 17 12.16 -11.98 -16.31
N GLU A 18 13.43 -12.36 -16.46
CA GLU A 18 14.57 -11.68 -15.82
C GLU A 18 14.81 -10.34 -16.52
N VAL A 19 14.85 -10.35 -17.86
CA VAL A 19 15.00 -9.12 -18.66
C VAL A 19 13.81 -8.18 -18.44
N TYR A 20 12.59 -8.73 -18.30
CA TYR A 20 11.41 -7.93 -17.99
C TYR A 20 11.50 -7.26 -16.62
N GLN A 21 11.95 -7.98 -15.60
CA GLN A 21 12.15 -7.42 -14.26
C GLN A 21 13.17 -6.27 -14.29
N LEU A 22 14.31 -6.44 -14.97
CA LEU A 22 15.32 -5.38 -15.13
C LEU A 22 14.74 -4.14 -15.84
N TRP A 23 13.89 -4.34 -16.84
CA TRP A 23 13.21 -3.24 -17.52
C TRP A 23 12.20 -2.51 -16.62
N VAL A 24 11.43 -3.25 -15.81
CA VAL A 24 10.47 -2.74 -14.80
C VAL A 24 11.18 -1.97 -13.69
N ASP A 25 12.34 -2.45 -13.27
CA ASP A 25 13.23 -1.83 -12.27
C ASP A 25 13.93 -0.58 -12.84
N GLY A 26 13.81 -0.38 -14.15
CA GLY A 26 14.25 0.82 -14.84
C GLY A 26 15.72 0.81 -15.26
N CYS A 27 16.38 -0.36 -15.26
CA CYS A 27 17.71 -0.52 -15.81
C CYS A 27 17.72 -0.19 -17.31
N THR A 28 18.82 0.38 -17.80
CA THR A 28 19.02 0.55 -19.25
C THR A 28 19.33 -0.79 -19.91
N ALA A 29 19.19 -0.86 -21.24
CA ALA A 29 19.48 -2.08 -21.98
C ALA A 29 20.95 -2.49 -21.78
N GLU A 30 21.88 -1.53 -21.73
CA GLU A 30 23.30 -1.78 -21.53
C GLU A 30 23.57 -2.43 -20.16
N VAL A 31 22.96 -1.91 -19.09
CA VAL A 31 23.10 -2.49 -17.74
C VAL A 31 22.48 -3.89 -17.69
N ALA A 32 21.34 -4.09 -18.34
CA ALA A 32 20.70 -5.40 -18.38
C ALA A 32 21.55 -6.43 -19.13
N VAL A 33 22.18 -6.04 -20.25
CA VAL A 33 23.13 -6.89 -20.99
C VAL A 33 24.27 -7.35 -20.07
N ASP A 34 24.86 -6.45 -19.29
CA ASP A 34 25.95 -6.79 -18.38
C ASP A 34 25.50 -7.78 -17.27
N ILE A 35 24.27 -7.66 -16.79
CA ILE A 35 23.70 -8.54 -15.76
C ILE A 35 23.42 -9.92 -16.36
N VAL A 36 22.69 -9.99 -17.48
CA VAL A 36 22.33 -11.24 -18.15
C VAL A 36 23.58 -11.98 -18.63
N HIS A 37 24.56 -11.26 -19.17
CA HIS A 37 25.82 -11.86 -19.64
C HIS A 37 26.64 -12.51 -18.51
N LYS A 38 26.56 -12.00 -17.26
CA LYS A 38 27.22 -12.64 -16.12
C LYS A 38 26.66 -14.02 -15.80
N HIS A 39 25.38 -14.23 -16.04
CA HIS A 39 24.70 -15.51 -15.83
C HIS A 39 24.71 -16.41 -17.09
N ALA A 40 25.03 -15.85 -18.26
CA ALA A 40 25.09 -16.56 -19.52
C ALA A 40 26.32 -17.48 -19.65
N PHE A 41 26.19 -18.53 -20.47
CA PHE A 41 27.30 -19.42 -20.80
C PHE A 41 28.37 -18.67 -21.62
N LYS A 42 29.62 -18.69 -21.15
CA LYS A 42 30.70 -17.91 -21.76
C LYS A 42 31.20 -18.58 -23.04
N SER A 43 30.98 -17.93 -24.19
CA SER A 43 31.52 -18.28 -25.50
C SER A 43 31.94 -17.01 -26.25
N GLU A 44 32.71 -17.16 -27.34
CA GLU A 44 33.31 -16.06 -28.10
C GLU A 44 32.28 -15.08 -28.71
N HIS A 45 31.03 -15.54 -28.91
CA HIS A 45 29.93 -14.74 -29.48
C HIS A 45 28.77 -14.49 -28.50
N THR A 46 28.88 -14.93 -27.24
CA THR A 46 27.77 -14.82 -26.28
C THR A 46 27.37 -13.35 -26.04
N LEU A 47 28.34 -12.44 -25.95
CA LEU A 47 28.06 -11.04 -25.61
C LEU A 47 27.22 -10.33 -26.68
N ASP A 48 27.55 -10.51 -27.96
CA ASP A 48 26.82 -9.87 -29.06
C ASP A 48 25.40 -10.44 -29.20
N LEU A 49 25.24 -11.75 -28.96
CA LEU A 49 23.93 -12.41 -28.95
C LEU A 49 23.06 -11.89 -27.80
N VAL A 50 23.59 -11.84 -26.57
CA VAL A 50 22.90 -11.28 -25.40
C VAL A 50 22.52 -9.81 -25.64
N LYS A 51 23.43 -9.02 -26.23
CA LYS A 51 23.17 -7.62 -26.54
C LYS A 51 22.01 -7.45 -27.51
N SER A 52 21.98 -8.25 -28.58
CA SER A 52 20.87 -8.24 -29.54
C SER A 52 19.56 -8.64 -28.87
N ASP A 53 19.57 -9.76 -28.15
CA ASP A 53 18.38 -10.33 -27.52
C ASP A 53 17.75 -9.39 -26.47
N VAL A 54 18.56 -8.85 -25.55
CA VAL A 54 18.09 -7.89 -24.54
C VAL A 54 17.56 -6.62 -25.20
N SER A 55 18.21 -6.14 -26.26
CA SER A 55 17.76 -4.94 -26.98
C SER A 55 16.39 -5.15 -27.64
N ASP A 56 16.15 -6.33 -28.22
CA ASP A 56 14.88 -6.67 -28.87
C ASP A 56 13.75 -6.87 -27.85
N HIS A 57 14.04 -7.48 -26.70
CA HIS A 57 13.11 -7.52 -25.56
C HIS A 57 12.75 -6.11 -25.07
N TYR A 58 13.74 -5.22 -24.87
CA TYR A 58 13.50 -3.84 -24.44
C TYR A 58 12.63 -3.04 -25.40
N ARG A 59 12.81 -3.22 -26.72
CA ARG A 59 11.94 -2.63 -27.74
C ARG A 59 10.52 -3.16 -27.61
N THR A 60 10.37 -4.47 -27.46
CA THR A 60 9.07 -5.14 -27.29
C THR A 60 8.35 -4.64 -26.04
N TYR A 61 9.03 -4.56 -24.90
CA TYR A 61 8.45 -4.08 -23.64
C TYR A 61 8.02 -2.61 -23.73
N SER A 62 8.76 -1.78 -24.46
CA SER A 62 8.37 -0.38 -24.71
C SER A 62 7.09 -0.27 -25.55
N LEU A 63 6.82 -1.24 -26.43
CA LEU A 63 5.55 -1.32 -27.17
C LEU A 63 4.41 -1.82 -26.26
N LEU A 64 4.68 -2.83 -25.43
CA LEU A 64 3.71 -3.38 -24.48
C LEU A 64 3.32 -2.40 -23.37
N GLU A 65 4.20 -1.48 -22.98
CA GLU A 65 3.94 -0.50 -21.91
C GLU A 65 2.62 0.27 -22.10
N LYS A 66 2.32 0.68 -23.34
CA LYS A 66 1.08 1.39 -23.66
C LYS A 66 -0.17 0.55 -23.40
N LEU A 67 -0.07 -0.76 -23.58
CA LEU A 67 -1.13 -1.73 -23.31
C LEU A 67 -1.24 -2.01 -21.81
N LEU A 68 -0.12 -2.04 -21.08
CA LEU A 68 -0.10 -2.22 -19.63
C LEU A 68 -0.75 -1.06 -18.86
N HIS A 69 -0.84 0.13 -19.47
CA HIS A 69 -1.66 1.22 -18.93
C HIS A 69 -3.16 0.90 -18.88
N ASN A 70 -3.65 -0.04 -19.69
CA ASN A 70 -5.04 -0.49 -19.69
C ASN A 70 -5.06 -2.02 -19.87
N PRO A 71 -4.88 -2.79 -18.78
CA PRO A 71 -4.66 -4.23 -18.84
C PRO A 71 -5.67 -5.03 -19.67
N PRO A 72 -6.99 -4.74 -19.69
CA PRO A 72 -7.92 -5.37 -20.62
C PRO A 72 -7.51 -5.30 -22.10
N LYS A 73 -6.91 -4.18 -22.54
CA LYS A 73 -6.45 -4.02 -23.93
C LYS A 73 -5.29 -4.92 -24.30
N LEU A 74 -4.53 -5.43 -23.31
CA LEU A 74 -3.48 -6.42 -23.55
C LEU A 74 -4.06 -7.74 -24.06
N ALA A 75 -5.29 -8.08 -23.66
CA ALA A 75 -5.98 -9.28 -24.10
C ALA A 75 -6.74 -9.09 -25.43
N GLU A 76 -7.24 -7.89 -25.71
CA GLU A 76 -8.04 -7.58 -26.90
C GLU A 76 -7.20 -7.39 -28.18
N GLN A 77 -5.93 -7.03 -28.03
CA GLN A 77 -5.04 -6.76 -29.16
C GLN A 77 -4.56 -8.05 -29.86
N LEU A 78 -4.33 -7.96 -31.17
CA LEU A 78 -3.91 -9.10 -32.01
C LEU A 78 -2.43 -9.07 -32.42
N HIS A 79 -1.70 -8.00 -32.08
CA HIS A 79 -0.32 -7.76 -32.52
C HIS A 79 0.71 -8.58 -31.74
N PHE A 80 0.43 -8.84 -30.46
CA PHE A 80 1.25 -9.66 -29.56
C PHE A 80 0.45 -10.88 -29.13
N GLN A 81 0.85 -12.06 -29.56
CA GLN A 81 0.26 -13.30 -29.10
C GLN A 81 0.96 -13.71 -27.80
N ILE A 82 0.31 -13.43 -26.67
CA ILE A 82 0.86 -13.66 -25.32
C ILE A 82 -0.05 -14.63 -24.57
N GLU A 83 0.55 -15.66 -23.99
CA GLU A 83 -0.16 -16.64 -23.16
C GLU A 83 -0.86 -15.97 -21.97
N PRO A 84 -2.05 -16.43 -21.53
CA PRO A 84 -2.73 -15.90 -20.36
C PRO A 84 -1.86 -15.75 -19.10
N LEU A 85 -1.03 -16.75 -18.79
CA LEU A 85 -0.12 -16.72 -17.64
C LEU A 85 0.94 -15.63 -17.78
N THR A 86 1.56 -15.51 -18.95
CA THR A 86 2.53 -14.45 -19.25
C THR A 86 1.89 -13.07 -19.21
N ARG A 87 0.63 -12.91 -19.66
CA ARG A 87 -0.09 -11.63 -19.53
C ARG A 87 -0.27 -11.24 -18.07
N GLN A 88 -0.65 -12.19 -17.22
CA GLN A 88 -0.79 -11.94 -15.79
C GLN A 88 0.55 -11.55 -15.16
N LEU A 89 1.63 -12.27 -15.48
CA LEU A 89 2.99 -11.92 -15.04
C LEU A 89 3.36 -10.48 -15.45
N LEU A 90 3.17 -10.12 -16.72
CA LEU A 90 3.48 -8.78 -17.24
C LEU A 90 2.71 -7.70 -16.48
N ILE A 91 1.40 -7.90 -16.29
CA ILE A 91 0.54 -6.96 -15.58
C ILE A 91 0.98 -6.84 -14.11
N GLU A 92 1.11 -7.96 -13.41
CA GLU A 92 1.46 -8.00 -11.99
C GLU A 92 2.81 -7.31 -11.75
N LYS A 93 3.85 -7.69 -12.50
CA LYS A 93 5.18 -7.09 -12.39
C LYS A 93 5.20 -5.62 -12.78
N TYR A 94 4.43 -5.22 -13.80
CA TYR A 94 4.33 -3.81 -14.16
C TYR A 94 3.63 -2.95 -13.11
N TYR A 95 2.71 -3.51 -12.33
CA TYR A 95 2.00 -2.78 -11.25
C TYR A 95 2.61 -3.01 -9.86
N GLU A 96 3.58 -3.92 -9.72
CA GLU A 96 4.33 -4.08 -8.48
C GLU A 96 5.06 -2.76 -8.12
N PHE A 97 5.05 -2.44 -6.83
CA PHE A 97 5.67 -1.23 -6.30
C PHE A 97 6.53 -1.53 -5.07
N ASP A 98 7.51 -0.66 -4.86
CA ASP A 98 8.41 -0.68 -3.72
C ASP A 98 7.80 0.12 -2.55
N ASP A 99 7.84 -0.47 -1.35
CA ASP A 99 7.26 0.11 -0.14
C ASP A 99 7.91 1.44 0.24
N SER A 100 9.22 1.59 0.03
CA SER A 100 9.96 2.82 0.34
C SER A 100 9.56 3.95 -0.61
N VAL A 101 9.31 3.63 -1.89
CA VAL A 101 8.82 4.59 -2.87
C VAL A 101 7.42 5.05 -2.49
N ILE A 102 6.48 4.12 -2.29
CA ILE A 102 5.10 4.48 -1.93
C ILE A 102 5.06 5.27 -0.62
N ARG A 103 5.89 4.91 0.36
CA ARG A 103 6.01 5.66 1.62
C ARG A 103 6.34 7.14 1.41
N GLU A 104 7.22 7.48 0.47
CA GLU A 104 7.55 8.88 0.13
C GLU A 104 6.44 9.56 -0.71
N LEU A 105 5.70 8.79 -1.52
CA LEU A 105 4.59 9.31 -2.32
C LEU A 105 3.36 9.66 -1.47
N LEU A 106 3.16 8.97 -0.34
CA LEU A 106 2.02 9.19 0.56
C LEU A 106 2.06 10.61 1.17
N GLY A 107 0.87 11.18 1.41
CA GLY A 107 0.71 12.54 1.93
C GLY A 107 1.00 13.65 0.91
N LYS A 108 1.45 13.30 -0.31
CA LYS A 108 1.65 14.24 -1.41
C LYS A 108 0.46 14.18 -2.36
N LYS A 109 0.12 15.33 -2.96
CA LYS A 109 -0.94 15.37 -3.97
C LYS A 109 -0.46 14.65 -5.24
N LEU A 110 -1.24 13.66 -5.71
CA LEU A 110 -1.02 12.88 -6.94
C LEU A 110 -1.17 13.72 -8.23
N SER A 111 -0.39 14.80 -8.32
CA SER A 111 -0.45 15.82 -9.36
C SER A 111 0.74 15.74 -10.29
N SER A 112 0.61 16.27 -11.50
CA SER A 112 1.71 16.33 -12.46
C SER A 112 2.90 17.19 -12.00
N ARG A 113 2.70 18.06 -11.00
CA ARG A 113 3.80 18.84 -10.39
C ARG A 113 4.74 17.93 -9.62
N TYR A 114 4.19 17.05 -8.77
CA TYR A 114 4.98 16.17 -7.91
C TYR A 114 5.76 15.10 -8.71
N ARG A 115 5.29 14.76 -9.92
CA ARG A 115 6.05 13.92 -10.86
C ARG A 115 7.45 14.46 -11.18
N LYS A 116 7.66 15.78 -11.13
CA LYS A 116 8.96 16.42 -11.37
C LYS A 116 9.92 16.31 -10.19
N ASP A 117 9.41 16.00 -9.01
CA ASP A 117 10.19 15.93 -7.77
C ASP A 117 10.58 14.46 -7.44
N LEU A 118 10.35 13.52 -8.36
CA LEU A 118 10.66 12.11 -8.18
C LEU A 118 12.18 11.81 -8.20
N ASP A 119 13.01 12.77 -8.62
CA ASP A 119 14.47 12.69 -8.49
C ASP A 119 14.88 12.57 -7.00
N GLU A 120 14.28 13.36 -6.11
CA GLU A 120 14.53 13.28 -4.65
C GLU A 120 14.09 11.92 -4.07
N VAL A 121 12.96 11.38 -4.57
CA VAL A 121 12.47 10.06 -4.13
C VAL A 121 13.43 8.96 -4.58
N SER A 122 13.94 9.04 -5.81
CA SER A 122 14.93 8.11 -6.34
C SER A 122 16.22 8.13 -5.51
N GLU A 123 16.73 9.31 -5.18
CA GLU A 123 17.94 9.46 -4.35
C GLU A 123 17.74 8.88 -2.94
N LYS A 124 16.59 9.12 -2.30
CA LYS A 124 16.30 8.64 -0.94
C LYS A 124 16.11 7.13 -0.85
N THR A 125 15.44 6.54 -1.82
CA THR A 125 15.06 5.12 -1.81
C THR A 125 16.11 4.22 -2.46
N GLY A 126 16.98 4.78 -3.30
CA GLY A 126 17.89 4.02 -4.14
C GLY A 126 17.21 3.32 -5.33
N VAL A 127 15.89 3.48 -5.48
CA VAL A 127 15.13 2.94 -6.62
C VAL A 127 15.35 3.85 -7.83
N SER A 128 15.49 3.26 -9.03
CA SER A 128 15.74 4.04 -10.24
C SER A 128 14.63 5.06 -10.51
N LEU A 129 15.00 6.23 -11.02
CA LEU A 129 14.04 7.28 -11.37
C LEU A 129 12.96 6.81 -12.35
N LYS A 130 13.32 5.92 -13.29
CA LYS A 130 12.37 5.33 -14.25
C LYS A 130 11.34 4.46 -13.52
N SER A 131 11.76 3.63 -12.55
CA SER A 131 10.86 2.83 -11.73
C SER A 131 10.00 3.69 -10.81
N CYS A 132 10.56 4.71 -10.14
CA CYS A 132 9.79 5.68 -9.34
C CYS A 132 8.68 6.35 -10.17
N ARG A 133 8.99 6.77 -11.41
CA ARG A 133 8.02 7.37 -12.34
C ARG A 133 6.90 6.41 -12.76
N ARG A 134 7.23 5.14 -13.01
CA ARG A 134 6.26 4.07 -13.31
C ARG A 134 5.32 3.84 -12.12
N GLN A 135 5.88 3.64 -10.92
CA GLN A 135 5.11 3.39 -9.70
C GLN A 135 4.16 4.55 -9.39
N PHE A 136 4.64 5.80 -9.48
CA PHE A 136 3.81 7.00 -9.33
C PHE A 136 2.67 7.05 -10.36
N ASP A 137 2.96 6.78 -11.64
CA ASP A 137 1.93 6.78 -12.68
C ASP A 137 0.88 5.69 -12.47
N ASN A 138 1.29 4.50 -12.02
CA ASN A 138 0.38 3.41 -11.72
C ASN A 138 -0.55 3.76 -10.54
N VAL A 139 0.00 4.29 -9.44
CA VAL A 139 -0.79 4.80 -8.31
C VAL A 139 -1.78 5.85 -8.77
N LYS A 140 -1.32 6.83 -9.55
CA LYS A 140 -2.17 7.92 -10.05
C LYS A 140 -3.26 7.39 -10.99
N ARG A 141 -2.94 6.40 -11.83
CA ARG A 141 -3.89 5.80 -12.77
C ARG A 141 -4.99 5.03 -12.05
N ILE A 142 -4.60 4.21 -11.07
CA ILE A 142 -5.54 3.47 -10.24
C ILE A 142 -6.41 4.44 -9.45
N TYR A 143 -5.81 5.36 -8.70
CA TYR A 143 -6.52 6.36 -7.89
C TYR A 143 -7.59 7.10 -8.70
N LYS A 144 -7.22 7.66 -9.86
CA LYS A 144 -8.15 8.39 -10.72
C LYS A 144 -9.27 7.54 -11.30
N MET A 145 -9.03 6.24 -11.50
CA MET A 145 -10.03 5.36 -12.05
C MET A 145 -11.07 4.99 -10.99
N VAL A 146 -10.64 4.79 -9.73
CA VAL A 146 -11.49 4.20 -8.69
C VAL A 146 -11.98 5.19 -7.63
N GLU A 147 -11.43 6.42 -7.55
CA GLU A 147 -11.80 7.39 -6.49
C GLU A 147 -13.27 7.81 -6.51
N ASP A 148 -13.91 7.79 -7.69
CA ASP A 148 -15.31 8.17 -7.90
C ASP A 148 -16.21 6.94 -8.25
N MET A 149 -15.67 5.72 -8.16
CA MET A 149 -16.40 4.50 -8.49
C MET A 149 -17.09 3.91 -7.27
N GLN A 150 -18.34 3.52 -7.45
CA GLN A 150 -19.11 2.83 -6.43
C GLN A 150 -18.64 1.38 -6.20
N GLY A 151 -18.90 0.89 -4.99
CA GLY A 151 -18.64 -0.46 -4.54
C GLY A 151 -17.22 -0.70 -4.01
N SER A 152 -16.83 -1.96 -3.95
CA SER A 152 -15.53 -2.34 -3.39
C SER A 152 -14.38 -1.82 -4.23
N VAL A 153 -13.60 -0.89 -3.68
CA VAL A 153 -12.39 -0.35 -4.32
C VAL A 153 -11.41 -1.48 -4.66
N ILE A 154 -11.25 -2.46 -3.77
CA ILE A 154 -10.36 -3.60 -4.00
C ILE A 154 -10.86 -4.42 -5.19
N GLN A 155 -12.16 -4.71 -5.26
CA GLN A 155 -12.73 -5.47 -6.38
C GLN A 155 -12.68 -4.69 -7.70
N ASN A 156 -12.92 -3.37 -7.66
CA ASN A 156 -12.80 -2.48 -8.80
C ASN A 156 -11.38 -2.49 -9.36
N ILE A 157 -10.36 -2.40 -8.48
CA ILE A 157 -8.94 -2.50 -8.88
C ILE A 157 -8.66 -3.87 -9.53
N ARG A 158 -9.07 -4.98 -8.90
CA ARG A 158 -8.87 -6.32 -9.45
C ARG A 158 -9.49 -6.48 -10.82
N ASN A 159 -10.72 -6.03 -11.01
CA ASN A 159 -11.46 -6.24 -12.26
C ASN A 159 -10.96 -5.34 -13.39
N LEU A 160 -10.65 -4.07 -13.10
CA LEU A 160 -10.26 -3.10 -14.13
C LEU A 160 -8.78 -3.21 -14.51
N PHE A 161 -7.92 -3.55 -13.56
CA PHE A 161 -6.49 -3.65 -13.76
C PHE A 161 -5.97 -5.09 -13.81
N LEU A 162 -6.84 -6.09 -13.61
CA LEU A 162 -6.50 -7.51 -13.65
C LEU A 162 -5.38 -7.88 -12.66
N LEU A 163 -5.36 -7.23 -11.49
CA LEU A 163 -4.35 -7.43 -10.46
C LEU A 163 -4.72 -8.58 -9.52
N PRO A 164 -3.71 -9.31 -8.97
CA PRO A 164 -3.95 -10.25 -7.89
C PRO A 164 -4.49 -9.54 -6.66
N GLU A 165 -5.17 -10.29 -5.80
CA GLU A 165 -5.89 -9.73 -4.65
C GLU A 165 -4.97 -8.97 -3.69
N ASP A 166 -3.78 -9.50 -3.40
CA ASP A 166 -2.85 -8.87 -2.47
C ASP A 166 -2.32 -7.52 -2.99
N LEU A 167 -2.04 -7.43 -4.29
CA LEU A 167 -1.61 -6.18 -4.91
C LEU A 167 -2.76 -5.17 -4.97
N ALA A 168 -3.98 -5.63 -5.26
CA ALA A 168 -5.17 -4.80 -5.23
C ALA A 168 -5.47 -4.25 -3.84
N LYS A 169 -5.29 -5.05 -2.77
CA LYS A 169 -5.38 -4.60 -1.38
C LYS A 169 -4.37 -3.50 -1.08
N ARG A 170 -3.10 -3.71 -1.43
CA ARG A 170 -2.02 -2.71 -1.26
C ARG A 170 -2.34 -1.40 -1.97
N TYR A 171 -2.85 -1.44 -3.19
CA TYR A 171 -3.32 -0.24 -3.89
C TYR A 171 -4.57 0.39 -3.26
N GLY A 172 -5.53 -0.42 -2.81
CA GLY A 172 -6.74 0.05 -2.11
C GLY A 172 -6.39 0.85 -0.86
N THR A 173 -5.39 0.40 -0.10
CA THR A 173 -4.85 1.14 1.03
C THR A 173 -4.25 2.49 0.62
N VAL A 174 -3.48 2.55 -0.46
CA VAL A 174 -2.95 3.82 -0.97
C VAL A 174 -4.09 4.78 -1.37
N VAL A 175 -5.14 4.26 -1.99
CA VAL A 175 -6.35 5.04 -2.35
C VAL A 175 -7.04 5.56 -1.11
N LEU A 176 -7.31 4.73 -0.09
CA LEU A 176 -7.90 5.14 1.17
C LEU A 176 -7.12 6.28 1.83
N LEU A 177 -5.79 6.10 1.99
CA LEU A 177 -4.91 7.10 2.60
C LEU A 177 -4.97 8.45 1.85
N ALA A 178 -5.04 8.39 0.51
CA ALA A 178 -5.14 9.57 -0.35
C ALA A 178 -6.52 10.24 -0.26
N CYS A 179 -7.62 9.47 -0.30
CA CYS A 179 -9.00 9.97 -0.21
C CYS A 179 -9.26 10.65 1.14
N LEU A 180 -8.84 10.00 2.24
CA LEU A 180 -8.95 10.57 3.59
C LEU A 180 -7.97 11.73 3.82
N ARG A 181 -6.95 11.87 2.97
CA ARG A 181 -5.86 12.86 3.07
C ARG A 181 -5.14 12.79 4.41
N LEU A 182 -4.84 11.57 4.85
CA LEU A 182 -4.12 11.32 6.10
C LEU A 182 -2.72 11.92 6.03
N GLU A 183 -2.34 12.63 7.09
CA GLU A 183 -1.01 13.23 7.25
C GLU A 183 0.03 12.14 7.53
N THR A 184 1.00 12.02 6.63
CA THR A 184 2.08 11.01 6.68
C THR A 184 3.47 11.63 6.48
N GLY A 185 3.54 12.95 6.27
CA GLY A 185 4.76 13.70 5.94
C GLY A 185 5.41 14.42 7.12
N LYS A 186 4.80 14.40 8.32
CA LYS A 186 5.41 15.00 9.53
C LYS A 186 6.69 14.26 9.91
N LYS A 187 7.71 15.01 10.35
CA LYS A 187 9.02 14.45 10.76
C LYS A 187 8.90 13.27 11.75
N LYS A 188 7.99 13.35 12.71
CA LYS A 188 7.77 12.28 13.69
C LYS A 188 7.19 11.00 13.11
N LEU A 189 6.63 11.03 11.91
CA LEU A 189 6.11 9.85 11.23
C LEU A 189 7.15 9.22 10.29
N GLN A 190 8.34 9.84 10.12
CA GLN A 190 9.34 9.37 9.15
C GLN A 190 9.91 7.99 9.48
N TYR A 191 9.84 7.55 10.73
CA TYR A 191 10.27 6.20 11.11
C TYR A 191 9.26 5.10 10.69
N LEU A 192 8.02 5.48 10.35
CA LEU A 192 7.00 4.53 9.92
C LEU A 192 7.24 4.12 8.48
N THR A 193 7.13 2.83 8.22
CA THR A 193 7.21 2.22 6.89
C THR A 193 5.85 2.23 6.20
N PHE A 194 5.80 1.90 4.89
CA PHE A 194 4.52 1.65 4.24
C PHE A 194 3.76 0.49 4.91
N ARG A 195 4.47 -0.55 5.35
CA ARG A 195 3.89 -1.70 6.05
C ARG A 195 3.12 -1.28 7.31
N ASP A 196 3.68 -0.39 8.11
CA ASP A 196 3.03 0.13 9.34
C ASP A 196 1.72 0.87 9.02
N LEU A 197 1.76 1.69 7.96
CA LEU A 197 0.57 2.42 7.49
C LEU A 197 -0.45 1.47 6.85
N TYR A 198 0.03 0.42 6.19
CA TYR A 198 -0.80 -0.60 5.55
C TYR A 198 -1.65 -1.34 6.55
N GLU A 199 -1.04 -1.90 7.60
CA GLU A 199 -1.76 -2.64 8.65
C GLU A 199 -2.82 -1.76 9.34
N CYS A 200 -2.46 -0.52 9.69
CA CYS A 200 -3.42 0.43 10.25
C CYS A 200 -4.59 0.71 9.29
N SER A 201 -4.31 0.88 8.00
CA SER A 201 -5.34 1.19 7.01
C SER A 201 -6.27 0.02 6.75
N VAL A 202 -5.74 -1.21 6.76
CA VAL A 202 -6.57 -2.42 6.69
C VAL A 202 -7.51 -2.50 7.89
N ALA A 203 -7.02 -2.19 9.10
CA ALA A 203 -7.88 -2.13 10.28
C ALA A 203 -8.97 -1.05 10.20
N ILE A 204 -8.67 0.10 9.59
CA ILE A 204 -9.67 1.15 9.31
C ILE A 204 -10.72 0.63 8.32
N MET A 205 -10.29 0.01 7.21
CA MET A 205 -11.18 -0.53 6.18
C MET A 205 -12.00 -1.73 6.65
N SER A 206 -11.59 -2.44 7.70
CA SER A 206 -12.36 -3.56 8.24
C SER A 206 -13.35 -3.15 9.33
N SER A 207 -13.03 -2.09 10.07
CA SER A 207 -13.69 -1.79 11.34
C SER A 207 -14.42 -0.45 11.35
N TRP A 208 -14.06 0.49 10.48
CA TRP A 208 -14.62 1.85 10.48
C TRP A 208 -15.40 2.17 9.20
N THR A 209 -15.54 1.21 8.30
CA THR A 209 -16.34 1.31 7.08
C THR A 209 -17.55 0.38 7.22
N TYR A 210 -18.50 0.50 6.30
CA TYR A 210 -19.69 -0.34 6.32
C TYR A 210 -19.36 -1.81 6.03
N PRO A 211 -19.98 -2.77 6.74
CA PRO A 211 -19.79 -4.17 6.43
C PRO A 211 -20.20 -4.50 4.99
N VAL A 212 -19.41 -5.37 4.34
CA VAL A 212 -19.63 -5.79 2.96
C VAL A 212 -21.07 -6.27 2.75
N GLY A 213 -21.77 -5.67 1.78
CA GLY A 213 -23.13 -6.06 1.40
C GLY A 213 -24.26 -5.49 2.26
N THR A 214 -23.96 -4.57 3.19
CA THR A 214 -24.98 -3.94 4.06
C THR A 214 -25.42 -2.55 3.61
N SER A 215 -24.69 -1.91 2.69
CA SER A 215 -24.99 -0.56 2.20
C SER A 215 -24.59 -0.38 0.74
N ASP A 216 -25.12 0.67 0.09
CA ASP A 216 -24.69 1.16 -1.22
C ASP A 216 -23.35 1.96 -1.15
N HIS A 217 -22.64 1.89 -0.01
CA HIS A 217 -21.43 2.68 0.26
C HIS A 217 -20.15 1.91 -0.07
N ASP A 218 -19.10 2.66 -0.37
CA ASP A 218 -17.83 2.11 -0.84
C ASP A 218 -16.97 1.61 0.33
N ASP A 219 -16.11 0.61 0.11
CA ASP A 219 -15.21 0.05 1.15
C ASP A 219 -14.14 1.05 1.66
N ILE A 220 -14.16 2.30 1.17
CA ILE A 220 -13.32 3.42 1.63
C ILE A 220 -14.14 4.52 2.32
N ASP A 221 -15.47 4.44 2.26
CA ASP A 221 -16.36 5.36 2.96
C ASP A 221 -16.44 4.97 4.43
N LEU A 222 -16.02 5.90 5.28
CA LEU A 222 -16.11 5.72 6.72
C LEU A 222 -17.58 5.78 7.17
N ASP A 223 -17.96 4.83 8.01
CA ASP A 223 -19.25 4.79 8.69
C ASP A 223 -19.35 6.00 9.63
N ARG A 224 -20.10 7.00 9.20
CA ARG A 224 -20.23 8.27 9.93
C ARG A 224 -21.05 8.12 11.19
N GLU A 225 -21.99 7.18 11.22
CA GLU A 225 -22.81 6.90 12.40
C GLU A 225 -21.93 6.27 13.47
N PHE A 226 -21.19 5.22 13.12
CA PHE A 226 -20.18 4.62 14.00
C PHE A 226 -19.21 5.65 14.57
N LEU A 227 -18.62 6.51 13.72
CA LEU A 227 -17.68 7.53 14.19
C LEU A 227 -18.31 8.60 15.10
N LEU A 228 -19.61 8.86 14.98
CA LEU A 228 -20.35 9.74 15.88
C LEU A 228 -20.65 9.05 17.22
N ASP A 229 -21.02 7.78 17.19
CA ASP A 229 -21.31 6.96 18.37
C ASP A 229 -20.07 6.77 19.26
N LEU A 230 -18.86 6.82 18.69
CA LEU A 230 -17.62 6.86 19.47
C LEU A 230 -17.55 8.02 20.47
N ARG A 231 -18.41 9.04 20.39
CA ARG A 231 -18.49 10.09 21.42
C ARG A 231 -19.05 9.58 22.75
N ASP A 232 -19.81 8.49 22.73
CA ASP A 232 -20.44 7.94 23.94
C ASP A 232 -19.40 7.31 24.88
N ILE A 233 -18.27 6.83 24.33
CA ILE A 233 -17.14 6.31 25.13
C ILE A 233 -16.55 7.37 26.07
N ARG A 234 -16.86 8.66 25.86
CA ARG A 234 -16.46 9.76 26.75
C ARG A 234 -16.93 9.56 28.19
N THR A 235 -18.04 8.85 28.41
CA THR A 235 -18.53 8.50 29.75
C THR A 235 -17.49 7.72 30.58
N LEU A 236 -16.58 6.99 29.92
CA LEU A 236 -15.49 6.28 30.61
C LEU A 236 -14.53 7.22 31.33
N LEU A 237 -14.46 8.51 30.96
CA LEU A 237 -13.68 9.52 31.69
C LEU A 237 -14.32 9.88 33.04
N GLU A 238 -15.64 9.79 33.14
CA GLU A 238 -16.39 10.04 34.39
C GLU A 238 -16.25 8.84 35.33
N LYS A 239 -16.23 7.63 34.76
CA LYS A 239 -16.03 6.35 35.45
C LYS A 239 -14.58 5.89 35.50
N GLU A 240 -13.62 6.82 35.41
CA GLU A 240 -12.19 6.50 35.26
C GLU A 240 -11.66 5.58 36.38
N LYS A 241 -12.10 5.76 37.63
CA LYS A 241 -11.68 4.92 38.76
C LYS A 241 -12.15 3.47 38.64
N GLU A 242 -13.40 3.28 38.23
CA GLU A 242 -14.01 1.95 38.05
C GLU A 242 -13.35 1.25 36.87
N HIS A 243 -13.17 1.97 35.77
CA HIS A 243 -12.49 1.47 34.59
C HIS A 243 -11.04 1.08 34.91
N LYS A 244 -10.28 1.96 35.58
CA LYS A 244 -8.92 1.67 36.05
C LYS A 244 -8.87 0.40 36.88
N HIS A 245 -9.79 0.26 37.84
CA HIS A 245 -9.82 -0.90 38.73
C HIS A 245 -10.02 -2.21 37.95
N LEU A 246 -10.95 -2.24 37.00
CA LEU A 246 -11.21 -3.42 36.17
C LEU A 246 -9.99 -3.80 35.32
N VAL A 247 -9.40 -2.82 34.62
CA VAL A 247 -8.24 -3.06 33.75
C VAL A 247 -7.03 -3.52 34.58
N CYS A 248 -6.72 -2.84 35.68
CA CYS A 248 -5.58 -3.20 36.53
C CYS A 248 -5.78 -4.57 37.18
N ASN A 249 -6.98 -4.91 37.66
CA ASN A 249 -7.24 -6.25 38.20
C ASN A 249 -6.99 -7.36 37.17
N LYS A 250 -7.38 -7.13 35.91
CA LYS A 250 -7.15 -8.08 34.81
C LYS A 250 -5.67 -8.22 34.48
N LEU A 251 -4.91 -7.12 34.53
CA LEU A 251 -3.50 -7.08 34.13
C LEU A 251 -2.49 -7.44 35.22
N ARG A 252 -2.88 -7.40 36.49
CA ARG A 252 -2.01 -7.75 37.61
C ARG A 252 -1.29 -9.11 37.48
N PRO A 253 -1.93 -10.20 36.99
CA PRO A 253 -1.23 -11.46 36.76
C PRO A 253 -0.39 -11.50 35.47
N GLU A 254 -0.61 -10.59 34.52
CA GLU A 254 0.01 -10.60 33.18
C GLU A 254 1.25 -9.70 33.10
N LEU A 255 1.22 -8.54 33.78
CA LEU A 255 2.30 -7.56 33.74
C LEU A 255 3.32 -7.77 34.86
N LEU A 256 4.58 -7.49 34.56
CA LEU A 256 5.62 -7.40 35.58
C LEU A 256 5.36 -6.20 36.51
N ASP A 257 5.75 -6.33 37.79
CA ASP A 257 5.49 -5.32 38.83
C ASP A 257 5.83 -3.88 38.42
N LYS A 258 6.97 -3.70 37.73
CA LYS A 258 7.40 -2.37 37.25
C LYS A 258 6.43 -1.79 36.21
N ALA A 259 6.03 -2.59 35.22
CA ALA A 259 5.11 -2.16 34.16
C ALA A 259 3.70 -1.94 34.73
N TYR A 260 3.27 -2.80 35.65
CA TYR A 260 2.00 -2.67 36.35
C TYR A 260 1.91 -1.39 37.19
N GLN A 261 2.93 -1.09 37.99
CA GLN A 261 2.98 0.15 38.79
C GLN A 261 2.98 1.40 37.91
N GLU A 262 3.73 1.36 36.81
CA GLU A 262 3.76 2.44 35.83
C GLU A 262 2.38 2.68 35.20
N LEU A 263 1.73 1.60 34.74
CA LEU A 263 0.36 1.64 34.23
C LEU A 263 -0.60 2.24 35.26
N GLU A 264 -0.56 1.79 36.52
CA GLU A 264 -1.42 2.33 37.57
C GLU A 264 -1.23 3.83 37.77
N LEU A 265 -0.01 4.33 37.68
CA LEU A 265 0.29 5.76 37.84
C LEU A 265 -0.19 6.58 36.63
N ASN A 266 -0.11 6.02 35.41
CA ASN A 266 -0.38 6.74 34.17
C ASN A 266 -1.72 6.40 33.49
N PHE A 267 -2.52 5.47 34.04
CA PHE A 267 -3.78 4.98 33.44
C PHE A 267 -4.70 6.11 33.00
N LYS A 268 -4.89 7.12 33.86
CA LYS A 268 -5.73 8.29 33.56
C LYS A 268 -5.28 9.03 32.30
N ASN A 269 -3.97 9.16 32.10
CA ASN A 269 -3.41 9.85 30.94
C ASN A 269 -3.59 9.01 29.68
N TYR A 270 -3.28 7.70 29.73
CA TYR A 270 -3.46 6.79 28.60
C TYR A 270 -4.93 6.66 28.18
N SER A 271 -5.82 6.43 29.14
CA SER A 271 -7.26 6.35 28.90
C SER A 271 -7.80 7.64 28.31
N ARG A 272 -7.38 8.80 28.84
CA ARG A 272 -7.77 10.11 28.27
C ARG A 272 -7.27 10.28 26.84
N SER A 273 -6.03 9.90 26.52
CA SER A 273 -5.49 9.96 25.16
C SER A 273 -6.32 9.13 24.18
N ILE A 274 -6.56 7.84 24.50
CA ILE A 274 -7.31 6.90 23.64
C ILE A 274 -8.74 7.40 23.41
N ILE A 275 -9.46 7.74 24.49
CA ILE A 275 -10.84 8.24 24.40
C ILE A 275 -10.91 9.54 23.61
N THR A 276 -9.97 10.46 23.83
CA THR A 276 -9.96 11.76 23.15
C THR A 276 -9.74 11.60 21.65
N ILE A 277 -8.86 10.69 21.22
CA ILE A 277 -8.68 10.38 19.80
C ILE A 277 -10.00 9.83 19.23
N GLY A 278 -10.55 8.76 19.83
CA GLY A 278 -11.78 8.10 19.36
C GLY A 278 -12.97 9.05 19.25
N CYS A 279 -13.24 9.85 20.30
CA CYS A 279 -14.34 10.82 20.34
C CYS A 279 -14.27 11.89 19.24
N ASN A 280 -13.09 12.13 18.67
CA ASN A 280 -12.86 13.20 17.70
C ASN A 280 -12.74 12.70 16.25
N LEU A 281 -12.77 11.39 15.99
CA LEU A 281 -12.58 10.82 14.64
C LEU A 281 -13.66 11.27 13.64
N HIS A 282 -14.87 11.58 14.08
CA HIS A 282 -15.92 12.17 13.22
C HIS A 282 -15.51 13.51 12.60
N ARG A 283 -14.52 14.22 13.17
CA ARG A 283 -14.03 15.50 12.65
C ARG A 283 -12.95 15.24 11.61
N THR A 284 -13.21 15.65 10.37
CA THR A 284 -12.27 15.46 9.25
C THR A 284 -10.86 15.95 9.53
N ARG A 285 -10.70 17.08 10.26
CA ARG A 285 -9.37 17.60 10.63
C ARG A 285 -8.61 16.63 11.54
N GLU A 286 -9.29 16.08 12.55
CA GLU A 286 -8.69 15.20 13.55
C GLU A 286 -8.39 13.84 12.93
N LEU A 287 -9.32 13.32 12.12
CA LEU A 287 -9.10 12.12 11.32
C LEU A 287 -7.86 12.24 10.43
N ARG A 288 -7.67 13.37 9.72
CA ARG A 288 -6.46 13.61 8.92
C ARG A 288 -5.17 13.53 9.72
N MET A 289 -5.24 13.86 11.02
CA MET A 289 -4.09 13.86 11.93
C MET A 289 -3.97 12.55 12.73
N LEU A 290 -4.77 11.52 12.43
CA LEU A 290 -4.84 10.28 13.21
C LEU A 290 -3.46 9.70 13.55
N PHE A 291 -2.60 9.48 12.55
CA PHE A 291 -1.27 8.91 12.80
C PHE A 291 -0.38 9.81 13.67
N VAL A 292 -0.51 11.12 13.51
CA VAL A 292 0.22 12.11 14.33
C VAL A 292 -0.25 12.00 15.78
N GLU A 293 -1.55 11.99 16.02
CA GLU A 293 -2.13 11.90 17.37
C GLU A 293 -1.82 10.55 18.02
N LEU A 294 -1.91 9.43 17.30
CA LEU A 294 -1.51 8.12 17.81
C LEU A 294 -0.05 8.09 18.24
N VAL A 295 0.85 8.67 17.42
CA VAL A 295 2.27 8.75 17.77
C VAL A 295 2.48 9.62 19.01
N GLU A 296 1.92 10.83 19.02
CA GLU A 296 2.15 11.80 20.09
C GLU A 296 1.52 11.42 21.43
N LYS A 297 0.30 10.88 21.42
CA LYS A 297 -0.52 10.70 22.62
C LYS A 297 -0.46 9.30 23.19
N CYS A 298 -0.01 8.33 22.38
CA CYS A 298 0.00 6.93 22.75
C CYS A 298 1.41 6.33 22.59
N ILE A 299 1.95 6.27 21.37
CA ILE A 299 3.19 5.53 21.08
C ILE A 299 4.41 6.14 21.76
N ASP A 300 4.62 7.46 21.67
CA ASP A 300 5.77 8.13 22.28
C ASP A 300 5.77 7.99 23.82
N PRO A 301 4.65 8.21 24.54
CA PRO A 301 4.56 7.91 25.97
C PRO A 301 4.92 6.46 26.33
N TRP A 302 4.40 5.46 25.61
CA TRP A 302 4.69 4.05 25.89
C TRP A 302 6.14 3.68 25.60
N ARG A 303 6.75 4.27 24.57
CA ARG A 303 8.19 4.13 24.30
C ARG A 303 9.05 4.72 25.41
N GLN A 304 8.67 5.88 25.96
CA GLN A 304 9.42 6.53 27.04
C GLN A 304 9.51 5.65 28.30
N VAL A 305 8.46 4.88 28.58
CA VAL A 305 8.43 3.93 29.71
C VAL A 305 8.91 2.53 29.32
N SER A 306 9.38 2.35 28.09
CA SER A 306 9.94 1.09 27.57
C SER A 306 8.96 -0.08 27.62
N TRP A 307 7.66 0.15 27.37
CA TRP A 307 6.71 -0.93 27.19
C TRP A 307 7.11 -1.81 26.01
N SER A 308 7.11 -3.12 26.23
CA SER A 308 7.25 -4.09 25.15
C SER A 308 5.96 -4.20 24.34
N VAL A 309 6.04 -4.83 23.17
CA VAL A 309 4.85 -5.17 22.38
C VAL A 309 3.89 -6.03 23.20
N SER A 310 4.40 -6.97 24.00
CA SER A 310 3.58 -7.83 24.86
C SER A 310 2.83 -7.04 25.94
N ASP A 311 3.50 -6.07 26.59
CA ASP A 311 2.87 -5.24 27.63
C ASP A 311 1.74 -4.41 27.02
N LEU A 312 1.99 -3.82 25.84
CA LEU A 312 1.02 -3.01 25.14
C LEU A 312 -0.17 -3.83 24.65
N THR A 313 0.07 -5.02 24.08
CA THR A 313 -0.99 -5.94 23.66
C THR A 313 -1.86 -6.34 24.84
N ALA A 314 -1.25 -6.77 25.96
CA ALA A 314 -2.00 -7.10 27.17
C ALA A 314 -2.86 -5.92 27.64
N PHE A 315 -2.28 -4.72 27.71
CA PHE A 315 -3.00 -3.51 28.10
C PHE A 315 -4.21 -3.22 27.19
N LEU A 316 -4.02 -3.24 25.87
CA LEU A 316 -5.09 -2.94 24.91
C LEU A 316 -6.17 -4.04 24.86
N ASP A 317 -5.82 -5.31 25.12
CA ASP A 317 -6.80 -6.41 25.23
C ASP A 317 -7.58 -6.38 26.56
N ALA A 318 -7.03 -5.72 27.58
CA ALA A 318 -7.67 -5.53 28.87
C ALA A 318 -8.54 -4.28 28.97
N TYR A 319 -8.18 -3.22 28.22
CA TYR A 319 -8.84 -1.92 28.16
C TYR A 319 -10.19 -1.99 27.42
#